data_AF-A0A7S3N0Q4-F1
#
_entry.id   AF-A0A7S3N0Q4-F1
#
_cell.length_a   1.000
_cell.length_b   1.000
_cell.length_c   1.000
_cell.angle_alpha   90.00
_cell.angle_beta   90.00
_cell.angle_gamma   90.00
#
_symmetry.space_group_name_H-M   'P 1'
#
loop_
_entity.id
_entity.type
_entity.pdbx_description
1 polymer ?
#
loop_
_entity_poly.entity_id
_entity_poly.type
_entity_poly.pdbx_seq_one_letter_code
_entity_poly.pdbx_strand_id
1 'polypeptide(L)'
;MKADSINEGDVFILDMNDKIYFWPGEQCNVTEKMKGLEVATGMRKSERHAQADILFPREDAGVDAEFWSHLGGKPATINPPTPDDGAADGEDDDLNYKFFKISNETGKLLCSEIQDRPLKREHLDTNDTFILELNKHIYIWIGRAANAEEKKNALIIGKSFLKAHNKPKGTRVTRVVENAEDVHFKSFFDGFYPALKMEIGANKGFDTSVTANQDMEKLANKKREAMDKLLTKLGKYTVTVYLNQDGQ
;
A
#
# COMPACT_ATOMS: atom_id res chain seq x y z
N MET A 1 11.65 10.17 -4.96
CA MET A 1 12.08 9.29 -6.06
C MET A 1 12.62 10.14 -7.19
N LYS A 2 13.61 9.67 -7.95
CA LYS A 2 14.13 10.33 -9.17
C LYS A 2 14.08 9.34 -10.32
N ALA A 3 14.06 9.81 -11.57
CA ALA A 3 14.00 8.91 -12.73
C ALA A 3 15.10 7.83 -12.71
N ASP A 4 16.32 8.19 -12.34
CA ASP A 4 17.48 7.29 -12.31
C ASP A 4 17.39 6.17 -11.25
N SER A 5 16.46 6.24 -10.30
CA SER A 5 16.25 5.17 -9.32
C SER A 5 15.27 4.09 -9.80
N ILE A 6 14.67 4.25 -10.98
CA ILE A 6 13.71 3.29 -11.54
C ILE A 6 14.44 2.28 -12.43
N ASN A 7 14.09 1.01 -12.31
CA ASN A 7 14.65 -0.08 -13.11
C ASN A 7 13.56 -1.06 -13.58
N GLU A 8 13.89 -1.90 -14.56
CA GLU A 8 12.94 -2.84 -15.18
C GLU A 8 12.66 -4.09 -14.33
N GLY A 9 13.44 -4.35 -13.28
CA GLY A 9 13.30 -5.52 -12.40
C GLY A 9 12.34 -5.32 -11.23
N ASP A 10 12.00 -4.09 -10.87
CA ASP A 10 11.24 -3.78 -9.65
C ASP A 10 9.86 -3.17 -9.92
N VAL A 11 9.07 -3.04 -8.84
CA VAL A 11 7.78 -2.36 -8.84
C VAL A 11 7.88 -1.06 -8.06
N PHE A 12 7.46 0.04 -8.66
CA PHE A 12 7.52 1.38 -8.10
C PHE A 12 6.13 1.95 -7.89
N ILE A 13 5.92 2.60 -6.75
CA ILE A 13 4.69 3.31 -6.42
C ILE A 13 5.03 4.78 -6.24
N LEU A 14 4.48 5.64 -7.08
CA LEU A 14 4.58 7.10 -6.91
C LEU A 14 3.26 7.62 -6.34
N ASP A 15 3.35 8.23 -5.18
CA ASP A 15 2.21 8.76 -4.45
C ASP A 15 2.10 10.28 -4.59
N MET A 16 1.05 10.74 -5.26
CA MET A 16 0.74 12.15 -5.52
C MET A 16 -0.57 12.59 -4.83
N ASN A 17 -0.93 12.01 -3.69
CA ASN A 17 -2.17 12.27 -2.95
C ASN A 17 -3.45 11.77 -3.64
N ASP A 18 -4.00 12.51 -4.59
CA ASP A 18 -5.23 12.12 -5.30
C ASP A 18 -4.95 11.07 -6.40
N LYS A 19 -3.69 10.91 -6.79
CA LYS A 19 -3.23 9.89 -7.73
C LYS A 19 -2.13 9.02 -7.12
N ILE A 20 -2.24 7.72 -7.33
CA ILE A 20 -1.24 6.71 -6.95
C ILE A 20 -0.82 6.00 -8.24
N TYR A 21 0.39 6.23 -8.72
CA TYR A 21 0.90 5.57 -9.92
C TYR A 21 1.54 4.24 -9.54
N PHE A 22 1.03 3.15 -10.10
CA PHE A 22 1.58 1.81 -9.96
C PHE A 22 2.38 1.47 -11.22
N TRP A 23 3.70 1.53 -11.12
CA TRP A 23 4.62 1.29 -12.23
C TRP A 23 5.34 -0.04 -12.02
N PRO A 24 4.92 -1.14 -12.68
CA PRO A 24 5.67 -2.38 -12.68
C PRO A 24 6.76 -2.35 -13.77
N GLY A 25 8.00 -2.69 -13.41
CA GLY A 25 9.04 -3.00 -14.38
C GLY A 25 8.64 -4.15 -15.30
N GLU A 26 9.10 -4.14 -16.54
CA GLU A 26 8.76 -5.17 -17.53
C GLU A 26 9.30 -6.55 -17.14
N GLN A 27 10.37 -6.59 -16.36
CA GLN A 27 11.06 -7.79 -15.90
C GLN A 27 10.82 -8.07 -14.40
N CYS A 28 9.92 -7.32 -13.73
CA CYS A 28 9.57 -7.61 -12.35
C CYS A 28 8.84 -8.95 -12.21
N ASN A 29 9.05 -9.62 -11.08
CA ASN A 29 8.42 -10.91 -10.87
C ASN A 29 6.95 -10.76 -10.45
N VAL A 30 6.17 -11.83 -10.65
CA VAL A 30 4.71 -11.82 -10.37
C VAL A 30 4.43 -11.53 -8.89
N THR A 31 5.31 -11.98 -7.98
CA THR A 31 5.15 -11.78 -6.54
C THR A 31 5.30 -10.32 -6.16
N GLU A 32 6.34 -9.64 -6.68
CA GLU A 32 6.53 -8.20 -6.51
C GLU A 32 5.38 -7.40 -7.07
N LYS A 33 4.92 -7.76 -8.28
CA LYS A 33 3.76 -7.10 -8.90
C LYS A 33 2.50 -7.22 -8.03
N MET A 34 2.24 -8.40 -7.48
CA MET A 34 1.11 -8.62 -6.56
C MET A 34 1.28 -7.81 -5.27
N LYS A 35 2.44 -7.91 -4.61
CA LYS A 35 2.73 -7.18 -3.36
C LYS A 35 2.65 -5.65 -3.55
N GLY A 36 3.23 -5.12 -4.62
CA GLY A 36 3.16 -3.70 -4.92
C GLY A 36 1.72 -3.24 -5.17
N LEU A 37 0.91 -4.04 -5.86
CA LEU A 37 -0.50 -3.71 -6.09
C LEU A 37 -1.31 -3.75 -4.79
N GLU A 38 -1.01 -4.68 -3.88
CA GLU A 38 -1.59 -4.72 -2.53
C GLU A 38 -1.24 -3.46 -1.74
N VAL A 39 0.01 -3.01 -1.79
CA VAL A 39 0.49 -1.76 -1.18
C VAL A 39 -0.26 -0.55 -1.73
N ALA A 40 -0.31 -0.38 -3.06
CA ALA A 40 -1.03 0.73 -3.71
C ALA A 40 -2.53 0.73 -3.37
N THR A 41 -3.15 -0.46 -3.37
CA THR A 41 -4.55 -0.64 -2.98
C THR A 41 -4.78 -0.32 -1.50
N GLY A 42 -3.84 -0.69 -0.64
CA GLY A 42 -3.81 -0.34 0.78
C GLY A 42 -3.81 1.16 0.97
N MET A 43 -2.86 1.87 0.36
CA MET A 43 -2.76 3.34 0.40
C MET A 43 -4.07 4.00 -0.01
N ARG A 44 -4.63 3.60 -1.16
CA ARG A 44 -5.93 4.12 -1.64
C ARG A 44 -7.04 3.93 -0.60
N LYS A 45 -7.16 2.73 -0.03
CA LYS A 45 -8.27 2.41 0.89
C LYS A 45 -8.10 3.05 2.26
N SER A 46 -6.95 2.90 2.90
CA SER A 46 -6.75 3.32 4.29
C SER A 46 -6.32 4.77 4.41
N GLU A 47 -5.42 5.24 3.56
CA GLU A 47 -4.81 6.58 3.70
C GLU A 47 -5.53 7.64 2.87
N ARG A 48 -6.22 7.23 1.79
CA ARG A 48 -6.97 8.12 0.90
C ARG A 48 -8.47 7.95 0.96
N HIS A 49 -8.97 7.17 1.92
CA HIS A 49 -10.40 6.94 2.11
C HIS A 49 -11.13 6.54 0.81
N ALA A 50 -10.45 5.76 -0.04
CA ALA A 50 -10.87 5.33 -1.37
C ALA A 50 -11.10 6.44 -2.42
N GLN A 51 -10.66 7.66 -2.15
CA GLN A 51 -10.85 8.83 -3.03
C GLN A 51 -9.73 9.02 -4.06
N ALA A 52 -8.58 8.39 -3.88
CA ALA A 52 -7.50 8.44 -4.86
C ALA A 52 -7.70 7.43 -5.99
N ASP A 53 -7.18 7.75 -7.17
CA ASP A 53 -7.12 6.85 -8.32
C ASP A 53 -5.79 6.09 -8.34
N ILE A 54 -5.85 4.79 -8.64
CA ILE A 54 -4.64 4.00 -8.96
C ILE A 54 -4.48 4.02 -10.47
N LEU A 55 -3.37 4.57 -10.94
CA LEU A 55 -3.06 4.74 -12.35
C LEU A 55 -1.95 3.78 -12.78
N PHE A 56 -2.00 3.31 -14.02
CA PHE A 56 -1.10 2.31 -14.57
C PHE A 56 -0.32 2.90 -15.75
N PRO A 57 0.84 3.54 -15.52
CA PRO A 57 1.64 4.19 -16.57
C PRO A 57 1.91 3.31 -17.80
N ARG A 58 2.20 2.02 -17.62
CA ARG A 58 2.49 1.13 -18.76
C ARG A 58 1.29 0.78 -19.63
N GLU A 59 0.08 1.07 -19.17
CA GLU A 59 -1.15 0.76 -19.89
C GLU A 59 -1.70 1.98 -20.64
N ASP A 60 -1.22 3.20 -20.32
CA ASP A 60 -1.68 4.45 -20.91
C ASP A 60 -0.52 5.44 -21.11
N ALA A 61 -0.29 5.83 -22.36
CA ALA A 61 0.84 6.72 -22.71
C ALA A 61 0.73 8.14 -22.11
N GLY A 62 -0.49 8.64 -21.86
CA GLY A 62 -0.70 9.91 -21.19
C GLY A 62 -0.34 9.82 -19.70
N VAL A 63 -0.71 8.71 -19.05
CA VAL A 63 -0.34 8.42 -17.67
C VAL A 63 1.17 8.19 -17.54
N ASP A 64 1.81 7.51 -18.50
CA ASP A 64 3.27 7.36 -18.56
C ASP A 64 3.97 8.72 -18.60
N ALA A 65 3.54 9.59 -19.51
CA ALA A 65 4.11 10.93 -19.64
C ALA A 65 3.96 11.74 -18.33
N GLU A 66 2.79 11.68 -17.69
CA GLU A 66 2.54 12.36 -16.41
C GLU A 66 3.45 11.80 -15.30
N PHE A 67 3.51 10.47 -15.14
CA PHE A 67 4.37 9.80 -14.16
C PHE A 67 5.83 10.24 -14.26
N TRP A 68 6.40 10.19 -15.47
CA TRP A 68 7.80 10.58 -15.68
C TRP A 68 8.02 12.08 -15.49
N SER A 69 7.04 12.92 -15.80
CA SER A 69 7.15 14.37 -15.58
C SER A 69 7.36 14.70 -14.10
N HIS A 70 6.73 13.97 -13.18
CA HIS A 70 6.93 14.12 -11.73
C HIS A 70 8.34 13.73 -11.27
N LEU A 71 9.06 12.95 -12.08
CA LEU A 71 10.40 12.45 -11.77
C LEU A 71 11.52 13.22 -12.48
N GLY A 72 11.18 14.30 -13.20
CA GLY A 72 12.12 15.12 -13.97
C GLY A 72 12.25 14.72 -15.45
N GLY A 73 11.39 13.83 -15.95
CA GLY A 73 11.35 13.37 -17.33
C GLY A 73 11.72 11.89 -17.49
N LYS A 74 11.27 11.31 -18.60
CA LYS A 74 11.55 9.90 -18.92
C LYS A 74 12.98 9.79 -19.46
N PRO A 75 13.83 8.92 -18.91
CA PRO A 75 15.15 8.69 -19.47
C PRO A 75 15.04 8.00 -20.83
N ALA A 76 16.07 8.13 -21.68
CA ALA A 76 16.09 7.46 -22.98
C ALA A 76 16.03 5.93 -22.86
N THR A 77 16.62 5.40 -21.78
CA THR A 77 16.63 3.99 -21.43
C THR A 77 16.34 3.88 -19.93
N ILE A 78 15.43 3.00 -19.55
CA ILE A 78 15.19 2.67 -18.14
C ILE A 78 16.26 1.66 -17.69
N ASN A 79 16.71 1.76 -16.44
CA ASN A 79 17.79 0.89 -15.96
C ASN A 79 17.39 -0.59 -16.05
N PRO A 80 18.32 -1.49 -16.41
CA PRO A 80 18.06 -2.93 -16.40
C PRO A 80 17.80 -3.43 -14.96
N PRO A 81 17.21 -4.63 -14.80
CA PRO A 81 17.05 -5.23 -13.48
C PRO A 81 18.39 -5.31 -12.75
N THR A 82 18.37 -4.98 -11.46
CA THR A 82 19.46 -5.28 -10.55
C THR A 82 19.31 -6.74 -10.11
N PRO A 83 20.37 -7.58 -10.19
CA PRO A 83 20.29 -8.95 -9.70
C PRO A 83 19.96 -8.98 -8.20
N ASP A 84 18.96 -9.80 -7.82
CA ASP A 84 18.59 -10.03 -6.42
C ASP A 84 19.75 -10.55 -5.56
N ASP A 85 20.74 -11.17 -6.22
CA ASP A 85 21.94 -11.76 -5.61
C ASP A 85 22.87 -10.74 -4.92
N GLY A 86 22.62 -9.43 -5.08
CA GLY A 86 23.38 -8.35 -4.43
C GLY A 86 22.82 -7.89 -3.07
N ALA A 87 21.60 -8.27 -2.70
CA ALA A 87 20.98 -7.86 -1.44
C ALA A 87 21.40 -8.72 -0.23
N ALA A 88 22.23 -9.75 -0.45
CA ALA A 88 22.76 -10.59 0.62
C ALA A 88 23.97 -10.00 1.34
N ASP A 89 24.72 -9.07 0.72
CA ASP A 89 25.96 -8.51 1.29
C ASP A 89 26.12 -6.98 1.13
N GLY A 90 25.16 -6.31 0.49
CA GLY A 90 25.06 -4.85 0.50
C GLY A 90 24.12 -4.40 1.61
N GLU A 91 24.63 -3.63 2.58
CA GLU A 91 23.82 -2.93 3.58
C GLU A 91 22.85 -1.96 2.89
N ASP A 92 21.70 -2.48 2.43
CA ASP A 92 20.52 -1.63 2.30
C ASP A 92 20.07 -1.32 3.73
N ASP A 93 20.59 -0.21 4.24
CA ASP A 93 20.39 0.29 5.60
C ASP A 93 18.89 0.36 5.98
N ASP A 94 17.99 0.43 5.00
CA ASP A 94 16.54 0.45 5.19
C ASP A 94 15.90 -0.95 5.27
N LEU A 95 16.59 -2.02 4.83
CA LEU A 95 16.16 -3.42 5.02
C LEU A 95 16.64 -4.03 6.35
N ASN A 96 17.65 -3.42 6.99
CA ASN A 96 18.10 -3.86 8.31
C ASN A 96 17.15 -3.35 9.40
N TYR A 97 16.14 -4.18 9.73
CA TYR A 97 15.19 -3.88 10.79
C TYR A 97 15.25 -4.87 11.95
N LYS A 98 14.95 -4.37 13.14
CA LYS A 98 14.75 -5.19 14.36
C LYS A 98 13.38 -4.92 14.94
N PHE A 99 12.82 -5.95 15.58
CA PHE A 99 11.47 -5.88 16.14
C PHE A 99 11.50 -6.28 17.60
N PHE A 100 10.93 -5.45 18.47
CA PHE A 100 11.00 -5.62 19.92
C PHE A 100 9.61 -5.60 20.52
N LYS A 101 9.35 -6.50 21.47
CA LYS A 101 8.24 -6.38 22.40
C LYS A 101 8.67 -5.55 23.60
N ILE A 102 7.80 -4.64 24.02
CA ILE A 102 7.95 -3.84 25.22
C ILE A 102 7.08 -4.47 26.31
N SER A 103 7.65 -4.66 27.50
CA SER A 103 6.90 -5.05 28.69
C SER A 103 7.27 -4.13 29.86
N ASN A 104 6.25 -3.69 30.60
CA ASN A 104 6.40 -2.96 31.85
C ASN A 104 5.97 -3.76 33.09
N GLU A 105 5.72 -5.06 32.96
CA GLU A 105 5.13 -5.93 34.01
C GLU A 105 5.95 -5.94 35.31
N THR A 106 7.26 -5.68 35.22
CA THR A 106 8.17 -5.66 36.38
C THR A 106 8.34 -4.27 37.02
N GLY A 107 7.62 -3.25 36.53
CA GLY A 107 7.82 -1.83 36.89
C GLY A 107 9.07 -1.21 36.27
N LYS A 108 9.86 -1.98 35.51
CA LYS A 108 10.94 -1.51 34.63
C LYS A 108 10.59 -1.84 33.19
N LEU A 109 10.98 -0.96 32.29
CA LEU A 109 10.79 -1.20 30.86
C LEU A 109 11.78 -2.27 30.37
N LEU A 110 11.25 -3.39 29.92
CA LEU A 110 12.02 -4.47 29.30
C LEU A 110 11.74 -4.46 27.79
N CYS A 111 12.83 -4.47 27.00
CA CYS A 111 12.77 -4.65 25.56
C CYS A 111 13.35 -6.01 25.21
N SER A 112 12.53 -6.89 24.65
CA SER A 112 12.96 -8.21 24.17
C SER A 112 12.85 -8.25 22.65
N GLU A 113 13.95 -8.58 21.97
CA GLU A 113 13.96 -8.73 20.51
C GLU A 113 13.19 -9.99 20.10
N ILE A 114 12.30 -9.83 19.11
CA ILE A 114 11.63 -10.93 18.41
C ILE A 114 12.46 -11.22 17.17
N GLN A 115 13.03 -12.42 17.11
CA GLN A 115 13.91 -12.84 16.01
C GLN A 115 13.18 -13.63 14.91
N ASP A 116 11.91 -13.99 15.11
CA ASP A 116 11.11 -14.70 14.11
C ASP A 116 11.00 -13.88 12.81
N ARG A 117 11.26 -14.54 11.67
CA ARG A 117 11.19 -13.94 10.33
C ARG A 117 10.49 -14.90 9.33
N PRO A 118 9.76 -14.40 8.33
CA PRO A 118 9.35 -13.00 8.15
C PRO A 118 8.46 -12.53 9.31
N LEU A 119 8.41 -11.21 9.58
CA LEU A 119 7.46 -10.71 10.57
C LEU A 119 6.04 -10.94 10.05
N LYS A 120 5.12 -11.25 10.94
CA LYS A 120 3.71 -11.48 10.60
C LYS A 120 2.81 -10.59 11.44
N ARG A 121 1.63 -10.23 10.93
CA ARG A 121 0.63 -9.42 11.65
C ARG A 121 0.33 -9.99 13.03
N GLU A 122 0.39 -11.31 13.19
CA GLU A 122 0.15 -12.04 14.42
C GLU A 122 1.23 -11.82 15.48
N HIS A 123 2.43 -11.33 15.11
CA HIS A 123 3.45 -10.92 16.09
C HIS A 123 3.04 -9.65 16.86
N LEU A 124 2.04 -8.90 16.37
CA LEU A 124 1.52 -7.69 17.01
C LEU A 124 0.32 -8.02 17.90
N ASP A 125 0.60 -8.32 19.17
CA ASP A 125 -0.43 -8.60 20.20
C ASP A 125 -1.15 -7.31 20.62
N THR A 126 -2.48 -7.31 20.55
CA THR A 126 -3.33 -6.16 20.94
C THR A 126 -3.13 -5.70 22.39
N ASN A 127 -2.62 -6.57 23.26
CA ASN A 127 -2.40 -6.28 24.69
C ASN A 127 -1.05 -5.62 24.98
N ASP A 128 -0.19 -5.46 23.97
CA ASP A 128 1.20 -5.03 24.18
C ASP A 128 1.58 -3.82 23.32
N THR A 129 2.77 -3.28 23.60
CA THR A 129 3.43 -2.25 22.81
C THR A 129 4.70 -2.83 22.17
N PHE A 130 4.98 -2.48 20.91
CA PHE A 130 6.14 -2.97 20.17
C PHE A 130 6.94 -1.83 19.55
N ILE A 131 8.22 -2.09 19.28
CA ILE A 131 9.10 -1.18 18.53
C ILE A 131 9.59 -1.90 17.27
N LEU A 132 9.34 -1.31 16.11
CA LEU A 132 10.04 -1.64 14.87
C LEU A 132 11.15 -0.61 14.68
N GLU A 133 12.39 -1.07 14.76
CA GLU A 133 13.60 -0.29 14.65
C GLU A 133 14.16 -0.39 13.23
N LEU A 134 14.36 0.77 12.60
CA LEU A 134 15.08 0.94 11.34
C LEU A 134 16.39 1.71 11.62
N ASN A 135 17.18 2.03 10.59
CA ASN A 135 18.41 2.79 10.74
C ASN A 135 18.18 4.19 11.34
N LYS A 136 17.36 5.02 10.67
CA LYS A 136 17.11 6.43 11.06
C LYS A 136 15.68 6.71 11.51
N HIS A 137 14.89 5.66 11.74
CA HIS A 137 13.49 5.78 12.15
C HIS A 137 13.10 4.61 13.06
N ILE A 138 12.31 4.89 14.10
CA ILE A 138 11.61 3.86 14.86
C ILE A 138 10.09 4.08 14.81
N TYR A 139 9.35 2.99 14.75
CA TYR A 139 7.92 2.95 14.99
C TYR A 139 7.65 2.40 16.38
N ILE A 140 6.74 3.03 17.12
CA ILE A 140 6.16 2.50 18.35
C ILE A 140 4.73 2.09 18.03
N TRP A 141 4.50 0.80 17.86
CA TRP A 141 3.16 0.26 17.64
C TRP A 141 2.49 0.00 18.99
N ILE A 142 1.24 0.42 19.14
CA ILE A 142 0.50 0.37 20.39
C ILE A 142 -0.78 -0.43 20.18
N GLY A 143 -0.86 -1.57 20.86
CA GLY A 143 -2.05 -2.41 20.88
C GLY A 143 -3.26 -1.69 21.48
N ARG A 144 -4.44 -1.95 20.91
CA ARG A 144 -5.68 -1.30 21.37
C ARG A 144 -6.03 -1.70 22.81
N ALA A 145 -5.67 -2.90 23.24
CA ALA A 145 -5.86 -3.39 24.61
C ALA A 145 -4.65 -3.15 25.52
N ALA A 146 -3.55 -2.58 25.03
CA ALA A 146 -2.34 -2.32 25.82
C ALA A 146 -2.60 -1.44 27.05
N ASN A 147 -1.74 -1.60 28.07
CA ASN A 147 -1.87 -0.90 29.34
C ASN A 147 -1.90 0.64 29.12
N ALA A 148 -2.81 1.34 29.81
CA ALA A 148 -2.96 2.80 29.72
C ALA A 148 -1.65 3.55 30.00
N GLU A 149 -0.81 3.03 30.89
CA GLU A 149 0.50 3.60 31.19
C GLU A 149 1.47 3.49 30.01
N GLU A 150 1.52 2.32 29.34
CA GLU A 150 2.34 2.13 28.14
C GLU A 150 1.87 3.04 27.01
N LYS A 151 0.55 3.15 26.80
CA LYS A 151 -0.05 4.04 25.81
C LYS A 151 0.33 5.51 26.05
N LYS A 152 0.22 5.97 27.30
CA LYS A 152 0.52 7.34 27.70
C LYS A 152 2.02 7.64 27.56
N ASN A 153 2.85 6.66 27.87
CA ASN A 153 4.30 6.83 27.91
C ASN A 153 5.01 6.43 26.61
N ALA A 154 4.29 6.02 25.56
CA ALA A 154 4.87 5.53 24.30
C ALA A 154 6.05 6.38 23.76
N LEU A 155 5.92 7.71 23.74
CA LEU A 155 7.02 8.58 23.29
C LEU A 155 8.22 8.58 24.24
N ILE A 156 8.00 8.43 25.55
CA ILE A 156 9.06 8.29 26.55
C ILE A 156 9.75 6.93 26.37
N ILE A 157 8.98 5.87 26.10
CA ILE A 157 9.47 4.53 25.77
C ILE A 157 10.39 4.61 24.55
N GLY A 158 9.94 5.21 23.44
CA GLY A 158 10.75 5.37 22.23
C GLY A 158 12.03 6.18 22.48
N LYS A 159 11.96 7.30 23.19
CA LYS A 159 13.16 8.10 23.52
C LYS A 159 14.15 7.32 24.39
N SER A 160 13.65 6.52 25.34
CA SER A 160 14.48 5.68 26.21
C SER A 160 15.14 4.56 25.41
N PHE A 161 14.40 3.94 24.49
CA PHE A 161 14.91 2.95 23.54
C PHE A 161 16.05 3.51 22.70
N LEU A 162 15.86 4.68 22.06
CA LEU A 162 16.91 5.33 21.26
C LEU A 162 18.20 5.57 22.06
N LYS A 163 18.08 6.00 23.33
CA LYS A 163 19.21 6.21 24.21
C LYS A 163 19.90 4.90 24.60
N ALA A 164 19.14 3.86 24.95
CA ALA A 164 19.69 2.57 25.34
C ALA A 164 20.38 1.84 24.18
N HIS A 165 19.89 2.03 22.95
CA HIS A 165 20.43 1.42 21.73
C HIS A 165 21.44 2.33 20.98
N ASN A 166 21.88 3.43 21.60
CA ASN A 166 22.85 4.39 21.03
C ASN A 166 22.51 4.86 19.60
N LYS A 167 21.23 5.13 19.33
CA LYS A 167 20.80 5.56 18.00
C LYS A 167 21.26 6.98 17.67
N PRO A 168 21.48 7.30 16.37
CA PRO A 168 21.88 8.64 15.94
C PRO A 168 20.95 9.75 16.44
N LYS A 169 21.53 10.93 16.67
CA LYS A 169 20.72 12.12 16.95
C LYS A 169 19.87 12.47 15.73
N GLY A 170 18.59 12.75 15.95
CA GLY A 170 17.65 13.04 14.88
C GLY A 170 16.91 11.81 14.32
N THR A 171 17.16 10.60 14.86
CA THR A 171 16.34 9.42 14.55
C THR A 171 14.86 9.75 14.78
N ARG A 172 14.04 9.55 13.74
CA ARG A 172 12.60 9.84 13.78
C ARG A 172 11.90 8.84 14.71
N VAL A 173 10.89 9.31 15.44
CA VAL A 173 10.01 8.48 16.27
C VAL A 173 8.58 8.66 15.79
N THR A 174 7.94 7.60 15.31
CA THR A 174 6.52 7.60 14.93
C THR A 174 5.72 6.71 15.86
N ARG A 175 4.62 7.25 16.40
CA ARG A 175 3.63 6.47 17.13
C ARG A 175 2.59 5.92 16.16
N VAL A 176 2.32 4.63 16.25
CA VAL A 176 1.31 3.93 15.46
C VAL A 176 0.35 3.24 16.42
N VAL A 177 -0.95 3.36 16.16
CA VAL A 177 -2.00 2.71 16.96
C VAL A 177 -2.55 1.55 16.14
N GLU A 178 -2.88 0.43 16.80
CA GLU A 178 -3.50 -0.71 16.15
C GLU A 178 -4.72 -0.31 15.28
N ASN A 179 -4.76 -0.82 14.05
CA ASN A 179 -5.71 -0.49 12.98
C ASN A 179 -5.56 0.91 12.35
N ALA A 180 -4.60 1.70 12.80
CA ALA A 180 -4.23 2.99 12.21
C ALA A 180 -2.78 2.95 11.68
N GLU A 181 -2.27 1.77 11.34
CA GLU A 181 -0.94 1.62 10.77
C GLU A 181 -0.91 2.12 9.33
N ASP A 182 0.14 2.88 9.00
CA ASP A 182 0.43 3.32 7.64
C ASP A 182 0.97 2.16 6.79
N VAL A 183 0.96 2.34 5.48
CA VAL A 183 1.37 1.30 4.53
C VAL A 183 2.85 0.95 4.66
N HIS A 184 3.71 1.93 5.02
CA HIS A 184 5.13 1.69 5.23
C HIS A 184 5.40 0.81 6.45
N PHE A 185 4.72 1.02 7.58
CA PHE A 185 4.82 0.11 8.72
C PHE A 185 4.34 -1.29 8.34
N LYS A 186 3.21 -1.39 7.63
CA LYS A 186 2.61 -2.66 7.22
C LYS A 186 3.50 -3.46 6.27
N SER A 187 4.33 -2.82 5.43
CA SER A 187 5.17 -3.53 4.45
C SER A 187 6.25 -4.41 5.09
N PHE A 188 6.56 -4.23 6.37
CA PHE A 188 7.49 -5.09 7.10
C PHE A 188 6.86 -6.40 7.60
N PHE A 189 5.53 -6.56 7.48
CA PHE A 189 4.79 -7.68 8.05
C PHE A 189 3.92 -8.39 7.00
N ASP A 190 4.00 -9.71 6.97
CA ASP A 190 3.04 -10.53 6.24
C ASP A 190 1.66 -10.52 6.94
N GLY A 191 0.57 -10.62 6.18
CA GLY A 191 -0.78 -10.81 6.71
C GLY A 191 -1.59 -9.54 7.03
N PHE A 192 -1.07 -8.34 6.74
CA PHE A 192 -1.88 -7.10 6.84
C PHE A 192 -2.86 -6.91 5.69
N TYR A 193 -2.49 -7.37 4.50
CA TYR A 193 -3.35 -7.32 3.33
C TYR A 193 -3.79 -8.75 3.04
N PRO A 194 -5.10 -8.98 2.81
CA PRO A 194 -5.53 -10.27 2.28
C PRO A 194 -4.83 -10.45 0.94
N ALA A 195 -4.19 -11.61 0.74
CA ALA A 195 -3.68 -11.97 -0.57
C ALA A 195 -4.79 -11.69 -1.58
N LEU A 196 -4.54 -10.83 -2.57
CA LEU A 196 -5.47 -10.61 -3.65
C LEU A 196 -5.65 -11.96 -4.35
N LYS A 197 -6.69 -12.71 -3.96
CA LYS A 197 -7.21 -13.80 -4.76
C LYS A 197 -7.76 -13.14 -6.01
N MET A 198 -6.91 -12.96 -7.02
CA MET A 198 -7.42 -13.02 -8.38
C MET A 198 -8.07 -14.39 -8.47
N GLU A 199 -9.40 -14.44 -8.49
CA GLU A 199 -10.10 -15.65 -8.92
C GLU A 199 -9.83 -15.83 -10.42
N ILE A 200 -8.60 -16.23 -10.74
CA ILE A 200 -8.32 -16.95 -11.97
C ILE A 200 -8.93 -18.33 -11.70
N GLY A 201 -10.08 -18.55 -12.32
CA GLY A 201 -11.02 -19.64 -12.06
C GLY A 201 -10.39 -20.94 -11.58
N ALA A 202 -10.59 -21.25 -10.31
CA ALA A 202 -10.49 -22.60 -9.78
C ALA A 202 -11.45 -22.69 -8.58
N ASN A 203 -12.48 -23.53 -8.72
CA ASN A 203 -13.45 -23.96 -7.69
C ASN A 203 -14.83 -23.28 -7.62
N LYS A 204 -15.40 -22.88 -8.75
CA LYS A 204 -16.82 -23.15 -9.04
C LYS A 204 -16.92 -23.66 -10.47
N GLY A 205 -17.61 -24.80 -10.65
CA GLY A 205 -17.67 -25.54 -11.90
C GLY A 205 -17.94 -24.63 -13.10
N PHE A 206 -17.01 -24.63 -14.06
CA PHE A 206 -17.22 -24.04 -15.36
C PHE A 206 -18.08 -25.01 -16.16
N ASP A 207 -19.34 -24.62 -16.39
CA ASP A 207 -20.12 -25.18 -17.48
C ASP A 207 -19.48 -24.67 -18.78
N THR A 208 -18.88 -25.57 -19.55
CA THR A 208 -18.17 -25.30 -20.80
C THR A 208 -19.10 -24.94 -21.97
N SER A 209 -20.34 -24.50 -21.72
CA SER A 209 -21.32 -24.19 -22.77
C SER A 209 -21.57 -22.70 -23.05
N VAL A 210 -20.90 -21.73 -22.41
CA VAL A 210 -21.26 -20.30 -22.58
C VAL A 210 -20.15 -19.41 -23.16
N THR A 211 -19.31 -19.95 -24.04
CA THR A 211 -18.40 -19.11 -24.87
C THR A 211 -18.83 -19.04 -26.35
N ALA A 212 -20.09 -19.34 -26.65
CA ALA A 212 -20.67 -19.07 -27.96
C ALA A 212 -21.99 -18.31 -27.80
N ASN A 213 -22.04 -17.09 -28.32
CA ASN A 213 -23.25 -16.29 -28.59
C ASN A 213 -23.92 -15.58 -27.40
N GLN A 214 -23.16 -14.79 -26.63
CA GLN A 214 -23.79 -13.61 -26.01
C GLN A 214 -23.90 -12.50 -27.05
N ASP A 215 -25.07 -12.43 -27.66
CA ASP A 215 -25.45 -11.39 -28.61
C ASP A 215 -25.46 -10.02 -27.89
N MET A 216 -24.39 -9.26 -28.10
CA MET A 216 -24.13 -7.96 -27.48
C MET A 216 -25.24 -6.95 -27.78
N GLU A 217 -25.93 -7.10 -28.92
CA GLU A 217 -27.07 -6.26 -29.31
C GLU A 217 -28.27 -6.51 -28.39
N LYS A 218 -28.53 -7.78 -28.06
CA LYS A 218 -29.60 -8.19 -27.13
C LYS A 218 -29.33 -7.71 -25.71
N LEU A 219 -28.07 -7.66 -25.28
CA LEU A 219 -27.67 -7.13 -23.98
C LEU A 219 -27.78 -5.61 -23.91
N ALA A 220 -27.39 -4.91 -24.98
CA ALA A 220 -27.56 -3.46 -25.10
C ALA A 220 -29.03 -3.05 -25.10
N ASN A 221 -29.88 -3.79 -25.83
CA ASN A 221 -31.33 -3.56 -25.86
C ASN A 221 -31.98 -3.80 -24.50
N LYS A 222 -31.60 -4.85 -23.76
CA LYS A 222 -32.05 -5.06 -22.37
C LYS A 222 -31.66 -3.92 -21.43
N LYS A 223 -30.43 -3.40 -21.57
CA LYS A 223 -29.97 -2.25 -20.76
C LYS A 223 -30.76 -0.98 -21.10
N ARG A 224 -31.08 -0.78 -22.38
CA ARG A 224 -31.89 0.35 -22.85
C ARG A 224 -33.34 0.28 -22.35
N GLU A 225 -33.97 -0.90 -22.40
CA GLU A 225 -35.32 -1.12 -21.83
C GLU A 225 -35.35 -0.94 -20.30
N ALA A 226 -34.29 -1.37 -19.60
CA ALA A 226 -34.17 -1.17 -18.16
C ALA A 226 -34.02 0.33 -17.82
N MET A 227 -33.26 1.07 -18.63
CA MET A 227 -33.12 2.52 -18.52
C MET A 227 -34.42 3.26 -18.83
N ASP A 228 -35.17 2.88 -19.86
CA ASP A 228 -36.47 3.46 -20.17
C ASP A 228 -37.50 3.18 -19.08
N LYS A 229 -37.50 1.97 -18.50
CA LYS A 229 -38.35 1.66 -17.33
C LYS A 229 -37.95 2.49 -16.10
N LEU A 230 -36.67 2.78 -15.93
CA LEU A 230 -36.17 3.64 -14.85
C LEU A 230 -36.61 5.09 -15.05
N LEU A 231 -36.45 5.62 -16.26
CA LEU A 231 -36.87 6.98 -16.65
C LEU A 231 -38.40 7.16 -16.58
N THR A 232 -39.16 6.12 -16.94
CA THR A 232 -40.63 6.12 -16.83
C THR A 232 -41.09 6.06 -15.38
N LYS A 233 -40.35 5.36 -14.50
CA LYS A 233 -40.60 5.32 -13.04
C LYS A 233 -40.25 6.64 -12.35
N LEU A 234 -39.32 7.42 -12.88
CA LEU A 234 -38.82 8.67 -12.31
C LEU A 234 -39.63 9.90 -12.75
N GLY A 235 -40.94 9.72 -12.97
CA GLY A 235 -41.93 10.74 -13.35
C GLY A 235 -41.49 12.21 -13.21
N LYS A 236 -41.27 12.85 -14.36
CA LYS A 236 -41.09 14.29 -14.60
C LYS A 236 -40.18 15.03 -13.62
N TYR A 237 -38.87 14.80 -13.71
CA TYR A 237 -37.87 15.80 -13.35
C TYR A 237 -37.22 16.33 -14.61
N THR A 238 -37.41 17.62 -14.88
CA THR A 238 -36.72 18.33 -15.96
C THR A 238 -35.33 18.69 -15.46
N VAL A 239 -34.30 17.98 -15.94
CA VAL A 239 -32.90 18.36 -15.69
C VAL A 239 -32.49 19.31 -16.82
N THR A 240 -32.33 20.59 -16.50
CA THR A 240 -31.77 21.58 -17.42
C THR A 240 -30.28 21.71 -17.13
N VAL A 241 -29.46 21.26 -18.08
CA VAL A 241 -28.00 21.43 -18.05
C VAL A 241 -27.65 22.72 -18.80
N TYR A 242 -26.97 23.65 -18.15
CA TYR A 242 -26.41 24.84 -18.79
C TYR A 242 -24.94 24.59 -19.11
N LEU A 243 -24.55 24.86 -20.37
CA LEU A 243 -23.15 24.95 -20.76
C LEU A 243 -22.72 26.40 -20.58
N ASN A 244 -21.73 26.66 -19.72
CA ASN A 244 -21.10 27.98 -19.66
C ASN A 244 -20.21 28.13 -20.91
N GLN A 245 -20.74 28.76 -21.94
CA GLN A 245 -19.96 29.28 -23.07
C GLN A 245 -19.74 30.77 -22.81
N ASP A 246 -18.81 31.07 -21.92
CA ASP A 246 -17.82 32.14 -22.04
C ASP A 246 -17.13 32.28 -20.67
N GLY A 247 -15.85 31.90 -20.64
CA GLY A 247 -15.05 31.84 -19.42
C GLY A 247 -14.75 33.22 -18.81
N GLN A 248 -15.66 33.68 -17.94
CA GLN A 248 -15.35 34.53 -16.78
C GLN A 248 -16.05 33.96 -15.53
#